data_AF-B0C2S9-F1
#
_entry.id   AF-B0C2S9-F1
#
_cell.length_a   1.000
_cell.length_b   1.000
_cell.length_c   1.000
_cell.angle_alpha   90.00
_cell.angle_beta   90.00
_cell.angle_gamma   90.00
#
_symmetry.space_group_name_H-M   'P 1'
#
loop_
_entity.id
_entity.type
_entity.pdbx_description
1 polymer ?
#
loop_
_entity_poly.entity_id
_entity_poly.type
_entity_poly.pdbx_seq_one_letter_code
_entity_poly.pdbx_strand_id
1 'polypeptide(L)'
;MDNQPLKQSVRMAVVMGIFLPLAETVRRSNHILDILRFLNWFDDYILGGVLLLAAYLVLRQVANGITYLVAAWSFAAGALALSFLGQLDYFRTHTADPGIFNTAFIAFAKGMIFIYLMVGLGLAIKANAIREKQLMQK
;
A
#
# COMPACT_ATOMS: atom_id res chain seq x y z
N MET A 1 13.17 19.13 16.37
CA MET A 1 13.74 17.94 15.70
C MET A 1 12.89 17.62 14.49
N ASP A 2 13.48 17.67 13.30
CA ASP A 2 12.80 17.39 12.04
C ASP A 2 12.48 15.88 11.96
N ASN A 3 11.20 15.49 11.91
CA ASN A 3 10.79 14.07 11.90
C ASN A 3 11.06 13.45 10.51
N GLN A 4 12.33 13.15 10.22
CA GLN A 4 12.77 12.59 8.94
C GLN A 4 12.04 11.27 8.57
N PRO A 5 11.84 10.30 9.50
CA PRO A 5 11.08 9.09 9.21
C PRO A 5 9.66 9.39 8.71
N LEU A 6 8.99 10.41 9.28
CA LEU A 6 7.65 10.81 8.85
C LEU A 6 7.67 11.32 7.41
N LYS A 7 8.60 12.22 7.07
CA LYS A 7 8.73 12.78 5.71
C LYS A 7 8.93 11.67 4.67
N GLN A 8 9.76 10.69 4.99
CA GLN A 8 10.00 9.54 4.12
C GLN A 8 8.75 8.66 3.98
N SER A 9 8.11 8.28 5.09
CA SER A 9 6.90 7.47 5.08
C SER A 9 5.76 8.14 4.30
N VAL A 10 5.57 9.45 4.45
CA VAL A 10 4.56 10.22 3.69
C VAL A 10 4.87 10.20 2.19
N ARG A 11 6.12 10.44 1.78
CA ARG A 11 6.51 10.37 0.36
C ARG A 11 6.27 8.97 -0.20
N MET A 12 6.62 7.94 0.56
CA MET A 12 6.39 6.56 0.15
C MET A 12 4.90 6.24 0.01
N ALA A 13 4.06 6.75 0.91
CA ALA A 13 2.61 6.56 0.87
C ALA A 13 2.00 7.25 -0.34
N VAL A 14 2.48 8.44 -0.71
CA VAL A 14 2.04 9.13 -1.94
C VAL A 14 2.42 8.33 -3.18
N VAL A 15 3.68 7.89 -3.27
CA VAL A 15 4.18 7.09 -4.40
C VAL A 15 3.36 5.80 -4.54
N MET A 16 3.20 5.05 -3.46
CA MET A 16 2.48 3.78 -3.49
C MET A 16 0.96 3.99 -3.69
N GLY A 17 0.43 5.07 -3.11
CA GLY A 17 -0.96 5.48 -3.26
C GLY A 17 -1.38 5.73 -4.72
N ILE A 18 -0.45 6.22 -5.54
CA ILE A 18 -0.62 6.39 -6.98
C ILE A 18 -0.25 5.12 -7.74
N PHE A 19 0.83 4.45 -7.34
CA PHE A 19 1.37 3.31 -8.07
C PHE A 19 0.42 2.11 -8.07
N LEU A 20 -0.19 1.75 -6.94
CA LEU A 20 -1.10 0.59 -6.83
C LEU A 20 -2.24 0.62 -7.86
N PRO A 21 -3.10 1.67 -7.92
CA PRO A 21 -4.18 1.70 -8.88
C PRO A 21 -3.69 1.71 -10.33
N LEU A 22 -2.57 2.39 -10.62
CA LEU A 22 -2.00 2.41 -11.98
C LEU A 22 -1.46 1.04 -12.40
N ALA A 23 -0.70 0.39 -11.52
CA ALA A 23 -0.14 -0.93 -11.78
C ALA A 23 -1.25 -1.96 -12.04
N GLU A 24 -2.32 -1.91 -11.25
CA GLU A 24 -3.47 -2.77 -11.43
C GLU A 24 -4.24 -2.46 -12.73
N THR A 25 -4.43 -1.18 -13.06
CA THR A 25 -5.01 -0.74 -14.35
C THR A 25 -4.24 -1.34 -15.53
N VAL A 26 -2.91 -1.28 -15.49
CA VAL A 26 -2.05 -1.83 -16.54
C VAL A 26 -2.16 -3.35 -16.61
N ARG A 27 -2.10 -4.03 -15.46
CA ARG A 27 -2.16 -5.50 -15.36
C ARG A 27 -3.43 -6.09 -15.94
N ARG A 28 -4.54 -5.37 -15.81
CA ARG A 28 -5.89 -5.80 -16.20
C ARG A 28 -6.46 -5.01 -17.38
N SER A 29 -5.59 -4.38 -18.15
CA SER A 29 -5.97 -3.53 -19.28
C SER A 29 -6.86 -4.23 -20.32
N ASN A 30 -6.74 -5.55 -20.45
CA ASN A 30 -7.57 -6.40 -21.30
C ASN A 30 -9.04 -6.56 -20.82
N HIS A 31 -9.37 -6.12 -19.60
CA HIS A 31 -10.69 -6.28 -18.99
C HIS A 31 -11.30 -4.95 -18.48
N ILE A 32 -10.73 -3.80 -18.84
CA ILE A 32 -11.16 -2.48 -18.33
C ILE A 32 -12.64 -2.16 -18.59
N LEU A 33 -13.21 -2.63 -19.71
CA LEU A 33 -14.60 -2.35 -20.08
C LEU A 33 -15.62 -3.32 -19.44
N ASP A 34 -15.16 -4.37 -18.76
CA ASP A 34 -16.03 -5.30 -18.04
C ASP A 34 -16.25 -4.79 -16.61
N ILE A 35 -17.37 -4.09 -16.41
CA ILE A 35 -17.75 -3.45 -15.14
C ILE A 35 -17.86 -4.44 -13.98
N LEU A 36 -18.35 -5.66 -14.23
CA LEU A 36 -18.49 -6.67 -13.18
C LEU A 36 -17.13 -7.19 -12.76
N ARG A 37 -16.20 -7.35 -13.71
CA ARG A 37 -14.82 -7.66 -13.37
C ARG A 37 -14.18 -6.49 -12.64
N PHE A 38 -14.30 -5.26 -13.14
CA PHE A 38 -13.69 -4.06 -12.54
C PHE A 38 -13.92 -3.96 -11.02
N LEU A 39 -15.15 -4.20 -10.56
CA LEU A 39 -15.48 -4.18 -9.13
C LEU A 39 -14.73 -5.25 -8.31
N ASN A 40 -14.39 -6.39 -8.90
CA ASN A 40 -13.67 -7.47 -8.22
C ASN A 40 -12.17 -7.19 -8.01
N TRP A 41 -11.60 -6.22 -8.72
CA TRP A 41 -10.18 -5.81 -8.59
C TRP A 41 -10.03 -4.32 -8.28
N PHE A 42 -11.07 -3.74 -7.67
CA PHE A 42 -11.08 -2.36 -7.21
C PHE A 42 -10.35 -2.17 -5.87
N ASP A 43 -9.92 -3.26 -5.23
CA ASP A 43 -9.19 -3.25 -3.97
C ASP A 43 -7.92 -2.40 -4.02
N ASP A 44 -7.12 -2.47 -5.08
CA ASP A 44 -5.90 -1.67 -5.22
C ASP A 44 -6.16 -0.15 -5.30
N TYR A 45 -7.33 0.26 -5.80
CA TYR A 45 -7.77 1.67 -5.77
C TYR A 45 -8.13 2.12 -4.37
N ILE A 46 -8.79 1.24 -3.59
CA ILE A 46 -9.12 1.51 -2.19
C ILE A 46 -7.83 1.63 -1.38
N LEU A 47 -6.89 0.69 -1.55
CA LEU A 47 -5.59 0.72 -0.88
C LEU A 47 -4.82 1.99 -1.22
N GLY A 48 -4.77 2.35 -2.51
CA GLY A 48 -4.12 3.57 -2.97
C GLY A 48 -4.75 4.83 -2.37
N GLY A 49 -6.08 4.92 -2.39
CA GLY A 49 -6.85 6.03 -1.82
C GLY A 49 -6.67 6.18 -0.31
N VAL A 50 -6.65 5.08 0.44
CA VAL A 50 -6.43 5.09 1.89
C VAL A 50 -5.03 5.62 2.24
N LEU A 51 -3.99 5.20 1.49
CA LEU A 51 -2.63 5.70 1.69
C LEU A 51 -2.52 7.21 1.38
N LEU A 52 -3.14 7.67 0.28
CA LEU A 52 -3.17 9.09 -0.09
C LEU A 52 -3.91 9.94 0.93
N LEU A 53 -5.07 9.47 1.40
CA LEU A 53 -5.85 10.16 2.42
C LEU A 53 -5.04 10.29 3.72
N ALA A 54 -4.41 9.21 4.20
CA ALA A 54 -3.62 9.27 5.41
C ALA A 54 -2.39 10.19 5.28
N ALA A 55 -1.72 10.16 4.12
CA ALA A 55 -0.64 11.09 3.80
C ALA A 55 -1.14 12.55 3.82
N TYR A 56 -2.30 12.82 3.23
CA TYR A 56 -2.94 14.14 3.24
C TYR A 56 -3.25 14.62 4.66
N LEU A 57 -3.80 13.75 5.53
CA LEU A 57 -4.09 14.09 6.93
C LEU A 57 -2.83 14.47 7.70
N VAL A 58 -1.71 13.78 7.46
CA VAL A 58 -0.40 14.15 8.03
C VAL A 58 0.06 15.52 7.53
N LEU A 59 -0.02 15.78 6.22
CA LEU A 59 0.40 17.05 5.63
C LEU A 59 -0.45 18.24 6.10
N ARG A 60 -1.74 18.01 6.38
CA ARG A 60 -2.65 18.99 6.98
C ARG A 60 -2.51 19.14 8.50
N GLN A 61 -1.58 18.41 9.12
CA GLN A 61 -1.35 18.42 10.57
C GLN A 61 -2.62 18.09 11.38
N VAL A 62 -3.49 17.25 10.82
CA VAL A 62 -4.71 16.80 11.51
C VAL A 62 -4.29 16.02 12.76
N ALA A 63 -5.05 16.21 13.85
CA ALA A 63 -4.84 15.45 15.09
C ALA A 63 -4.80 13.94 14.76
N ASN A 64 -3.77 13.26 15.28
CA ASN A 64 -3.54 11.83 15.06
C ASN A 64 -3.28 11.42 13.60
N GLY A 65 -2.91 12.35 12.71
CA GLY A 65 -2.56 12.05 11.32
C GLY A 65 -1.50 10.94 11.19
N ILE A 66 -0.48 10.91 12.05
CA ILE A 66 0.57 9.86 12.02
C ILE A 66 -0.03 8.49 12.38
N THR A 67 -0.95 8.44 13.34
CA THR A 67 -1.65 7.21 13.73
C THR A 67 -2.50 6.68 12.58
N TYR A 68 -3.21 7.56 11.86
CA TYR A 68 -3.93 7.17 10.64
C TYR A 68 -3.00 6.67 9.54
N LEU A 69 -1.81 7.26 9.39
CA LEU A 69 -0.81 6.77 8.45
C LEU A 69 -0.30 5.37 8.81
N VAL A 70 -0.06 5.09 10.09
CA VAL A 70 0.28 3.73 10.56
C VAL A 70 -0.84 2.75 10.23
N ALA A 71 -2.10 3.11 10.51
CA ALA A 71 -3.25 2.26 10.22
C ALA A 71 -3.39 1.99 8.72
N ALA A 72 -3.23 3.01 7.87
CA ALA A 72 -3.27 2.88 6.42
C ALA A 72 -2.20 1.92 5.89
N TRP A 73 -0.95 2.04 6.38
CA TRP A 73 0.12 1.12 6.01
C TRP A 73 -0.16 -0.32 6.47
N SER A 74 -0.64 -0.50 7.71
CA SER A 74 -1.00 -1.83 8.23
C SER A 74 -2.12 -2.48 7.41
N PHE A 75 -3.13 -1.69 7.04
CA PHE A 75 -4.24 -2.15 6.20
C PHE A 75 -3.76 -2.57 4.80
N ALA A 76 -2.99 -1.72 4.13
CA ALA A 76 -2.43 -2.03 2.82
C ALA A 76 -1.50 -3.26 2.85
N ALA A 77 -0.66 -3.37 3.87
CA ALA A 77 0.21 -4.52 4.06
C ALA A 77 -0.56 -5.82 4.29
N GLY A 78 -1.59 -5.79 5.15
CA GLY A 78 -2.44 -6.95 5.40
C GLY A 78 -3.17 -7.42 4.14
N ALA A 79 -3.76 -6.48 3.39
CA ALA A 79 -4.43 -6.79 2.13
C ALA A 79 -3.46 -7.38 1.09
N LEU A 80 -2.27 -6.79 0.94
CA LEU A 80 -1.28 -7.29 -0.01
C LEU A 80 -0.70 -8.65 0.42
N ALA A 81 -0.56 -8.92 1.72
CA ALA A 81 -0.13 -10.23 2.20
C ALA A 81 -1.12 -11.33 1.75
N LEU A 82 -2.42 -11.10 1.89
CA LEU A 82 -3.45 -12.03 1.41
C LEU A 82 -3.38 -12.21 -0.11
N SER A 83 -3.25 -11.10 -0.86
CA SER A 83 -3.13 -11.10 -2.32
C SER A 83 -1.85 -11.81 -2.80
N PHE A 84 -0.76 -11.72 -2.04
CA PHE A 84 0.50 -12.40 -2.33
C PHE A 84 0.41 -13.91 -2.07
N LEU A 85 -0.21 -14.32 -0.95
CA LEU A 85 -0.45 -15.75 -0.67
C LEU A 85 -1.32 -16.40 -1.76
N GLY A 86 -2.37 -15.72 -2.23
CA GLY A 86 -3.16 -16.19 -3.36
C GLY A 86 -2.32 -16.33 -4.65
N GLN A 87 -1.38 -15.42 -4.89
CA GLN A 87 -0.48 -15.52 -6.05
C GLN A 87 0.48 -16.71 -5.95
N LEU A 88 0.99 -17.00 -4.75
CA LEU A 88 1.84 -18.17 -4.53
C LEU A 88 1.08 -19.47 -4.77
N ASP A 89 -0.21 -19.50 -4.45
CA ASP A 89 -1.06 -20.64 -4.77
C ASP A 89 -1.27 -20.81 -6.28
N TYR A 90 -1.47 -19.71 -7.02
CA TYR A 90 -1.49 -19.75 -8.50
C TYR A 90 -0.19 -20.26 -9.08
N PHE A 91 0.94 -19.80 -8.54
CA PHE A 91 2.26 -20.28 -8.96
C PHE A 91 2.41 -21.79 -8.69
N ARG A 92 2.01 -22.27 -7.51
CA ARG A 92 2.05 -23.68 -7.13
C ARG A 92 1.16 -24.56 -8.02
N THR A 93 -0.03 -24.08 -8.36
CA THR A 93 -1.03 -24.82 -9.15
C THR A 93 -0.87 -24.66 -10.65
N HIS A 94 0.13 -23.90 -11.11
CA HIS A 94 0.32 -23.54 -12.53
C HIS A 94 -0.90 -22.84 -13.14
N THR A 95 -1.68 -22.16 -12.30
CA THR A 95 -2.81 -21.34 -12.74
C THR A 95 -2.27 -20.05 -13.34
N ALA A 96 -2.76 -19.71 -14.54
CA ALA A 96 -2.40 -18.46 -15.20
C ALA A 96 -2.96 -17.26 -14.44
N ASP A 97 -2.15 -16.20 -14.27
CA ASP A 97 -2.66 -14.92 -13.80
C ASP A 97 -3.76 -14.43 -14.75
N PRO A 98 -4.87 -13.88 -14.24
CA PRO A 98 -5.96 -13.44 -15.12
C PRO A 98 -5.69 -12.07 -15.75
N GLY A 99 -4.51 -11.48 -15.56
CA GLY A 99 -4.02 -10.30 -16.26
C GLY A 99 -3.17 -10.62 -17.49
N ILE A 100 -2.46 -9.61 -18.00
CA ILE A 100 -1.63 -9.72 -19.21
C ILE A 100 -0.20 -10.23 -18.95
N PHE A 101 0.19 -10.37 -17.69
CA PHE A 101 1.54 -10.77 -17.29
C PHE A 101 1.57 -12.21 -16.78
N ASN A 102 2.74 -12.86 -16.85
CA ASN A 102 2.88 -14.22 -16.33
C ASN A 102 2.84 -14.25 -14.79
N THR A 103 2.40 -15.39 -14.25
CA THR A 103 2.20 -15.61 -12.80
C THR A 103 3.48 -15.39 -11.98
N ALA A 104 4.65 -15.78 -12.50
CA ALA A 104 5.93 -15.66 -11.83
C ALA A 104 6.35 -14.20 -11.63
N PHE A 105 6.18 -13.38 -12.67
CA PHE A 105 6.46 -11.95 -12.65
C PHE A 105 5.56 -11.23 -11.64
N ILE A 106 4.26 -11.54 -11.62
CA ILE A 106 3.32 -10.96 -10.66
C ILE A 106 3.65 -11.36 -9.21
N ALA A 107 4.05 -12.61 -8.98
CA ALA A 107 4.50 -13.04 -7.65
C ALA A 107 5.72 -12.23 -7.20
N PHE A 108 6.73 -12.10 -8.05
CA PHE A 108 7.91 -11.29 -7.74
C PHE A 108 7.55 -9.82 -7.47
N ALA A 109 6.73 -9.21 -8.33
CA ALA A 109 6.29 -7.82 -8.17
C ALA A 109 5.54 -7.60 -6.85
N LYS A 110 4.57 -8.46 -6.51
CA LYS A 110 3.85 -8.39 -5.23
C LYS A 110 4.78 -8.52 -4.03
N GLY A 111 5.78 -9.41 -4.09
CA GLY A 111 6.79 -9.55 -3.05
C GLY A 111 7.60 -8.25 -2.84
N MET A 112 8.03 -7.61 -3.93
CA MET A 112 8.74 -6.33 -3.86
C MET A 112 7.88 -5.20 -3.29
N ILE A 113 6.62 -5.12 -3.72
CA ILE A 113 5.65 -4.14 -3.19
C ILE A 113 5.44 -4.39 -1.69
N PHE A 114 5.31 -5.65 -1.26
CA PHE A 114 5.11 -5.99 0.14
C PHE A 114 6.28 -5.54 1.03
N ILE A 115 7.51 -5.76 0.59
CA ILE A 115 8.71 -5.24 1.29
C ILE A 115 8.63 -3.71 1.39
N TYR A 116 8.24 -3.02 0.31
CA TYR A 116 8.08 -1.57 0.32
C TYR A 116 7.02 -1.11 1.33
N LEU A 117 5.87 -1.78 1.40
CA LEU A 117 4.82 -1.49 2.38
C LEU A 117 5.34 -1.67 3.81
N MET A 118 6.13 -2.71 4.07
CA MET A 118 6.74 -2.96 5.39
C MET A 118 7.74 -1.89 5.81
N VAL A 119 8.56 -1.40 4.88
CA VAL A 119 9.45 -0.27 5.15
C VAL A 119 8.64 1.00 5.45
N GLY A 120 7.61 1.30 4.67
CA GLY A 120 6.71 2.43 4.88
C GLY A 120 6.02 2.42 6.25
N LEU A 121 5.51 1.24 6.64
CA LEU A 121 4.91 0.98 7.95
C LEU A 121 5.90 1.19 9.09
N GLY A 122 7.09 0.59 9.01
CA GLY A 122 8.13 0.70 10.03
C GLY A 122 8.56 2.16 10.26
N LEU A 123 8.68 2.94 9.19
CA LEU A 123 8.96 4.37 9.26
C LEU A 123 7.81 5.16 9.92
N ALA A 124 6.55 4.84 9.62
CA ALA A 124 5.39 5.48 10.24
C ALA A 124 5.30 5.18 11.75
N ILE A 125 5.53 3.93 12.16
CA ILE A 125 5.55 3.53 13.57
C ILE A 125 6.66 4.27 14.32
N LYS A 126 7.87 4.29 13.76
CA LYS A 126 9.01 5.03 14.32
C LYS A 126 8.69 6.52 14.46
N ALA A 127 8.07 7.12 13.45
CA ALA A 127 7.65 8.52 13.48
C ALA A 127 6.63 8.80 14.59
N ASN A 128 5.66 7.90 14.80
CA ASN A 128 4.64 8.06 15.84
C ASN A 128 5.26 7.97 17.25
N ALA A 129 6.16 7.01 17.48
CA ALA A 129 6.85 6.87 18.76
C ALA A 129 7.69 8.11 19.12
N ILE A 130 8.31 8.76 18.13
CA ILE A 130 9.04 10.03 18.34
C ILE A 130 8.08 11.14 18.77
N ARG A 131 6.92 11.27 18.11
CA ARG A 131 5.89 12.26 18.46
C ARG A 131 5.40 12.07 19.90
N GLU A 132 5.10 10.84 20.29
CA GLU A 132 4.61 10.54 21.65
C GLU A 132 5.62 10.92 22.73
N LYS A 133 6.91 10.59 22.53
CA LYS A 133 7.99 11.01 23.45
C LYS A 133 8.07 12.52 23.61
N GLN A 134 7.87 13.28 22.53
CA GLN A 134 7.88 14.76 22.57
C GLN A 134 6.67 15.34 23.31
N LEU A 135 5.53 14.65 23.30
CA LEU A 135 4.33 15.08 24.04
C LEU A 135 4.47 14.86 25.55
N MET A 136 5.17 13.81 25.99
CA MET A 136 5.41 13.55 27.42
C MET A 136 6.45 14.47 28.06
N GLN A 137 7.26 15.15 27.25
CA GLN A 137 8.32 16.08 27.72
C GLN A 137 7.84 17.53 27.82
N LYS A 138 6.59 17.81 27.45
CA LYS A 138 5.95 19.13 27.55
C LYS A 138 5.04 19.17 28.76
#